data_AF-A0A9D6SP02-F1
#
_entry.id   AF-A0A9D6SP02-F1
#
_cell.length_a   1.000
_cell.length_b   1.000
_cell.length_c   1.000
_cell.angle_alpha   90.00
_cell.angle_beta   90.00
_cell.angle_gamma   90.00
#
_symmetry.space_group_name_H-M   'P 1'
#
loop_
_entity.id
_entity.type
_entity.pdbx_description
1 polymer ?
#
loop_
_entity_poly.entity_id
_entity_poly.type
_entity_poly.pdbx_seq_one_letter_code
_entity_poly.pdbx_strand_id
1 'polypeptide(L)'
;MKNIVSSLGITVLVGVALAAGYWWGSHKDEGGGMKVESAGAISMDSAKKSERRILYYRNPMGLPDTSPTPKKDQMGMDYIAVYEGEEPAADVPANTVKIGIDKVQKLGVKTEAAGLRQLTRTVRAVGTVQLDERQVYTVAPKFEGWIERLHVNTTGQYVKQGDALMEVYSPDLVTAQQEYIIAWKGVESVKDGSPEIQASMRQLVAGALQRMSNWDISEQEL
;
A
#
# COMPACT_ATOMS: atom_id res chain seq x y z
N MET A 1 44.46 -17.33 13.14
CA MET A 1 44.62 -15.86 13.11
C MET A 1 44.26 -15.27 11.73
N LYS A 2 43.06 -15.56 11.17
CA LYS A 2 42.64 -15.09 9.83
C LYS A 2 41.32 -14.29 9.84
N ASN A 3 40.70 -14.09 11.00
CA ASN A 3 39.32 -13.58 11.09
C ASN A 3 39.26 -12.12 11.61
N ILE A 4 40.39 -11.56 12.04
CA ILE A 4 40.49 -10.19 12.60
C ILE A 4 40.72 -9.12 11.52
N VAL A 5 41.31 -9.49 10.39
CA VAL A 5 41.55 -8.54 9.28
C VAL A 5 40.25 -8.25 8.50
N SER A 6 39.30 -9.20 8.47
CA SER A 6 38.03 -9.03 7.75
C SER A 6 37.01 -8.16 8.48
N SER A 7 37.07 -8.07 9.82
CA SER A 7 36.14 -7.24 10.62
C SER A 7 36.54 -5.76 10.67
N LEU A 8 37.84 -5.45 10.56
CA LEU A 8 38.32 -4.06 10.42
C LEU A 8 37.96 -3.46 9.05
N GLY A 9 37.94 -4.25 7.98
CA GLY A 9 37.58 -3.75 6.65
C GLY A 9 36.13 -3.27 6.54
N ILE A 10 35.21 -3.93 7.25
CA ILE A 10 33.76 -3.62 7.19
C ILE A 10 33.43 -2.37 8.01
N THR A 11 34.11 -2.14 9.14
CA THR A 11 33.87 -0.95 9.98
C THR A 11 34.38 0.34 9.35
N VAL A 12 35.48 0.30 8.59
CA VAL A 12 35.99 1.45 7.84
C VAL A 12 35.06 1.80 6.66
N LEU A 13 34.48 0.80 5.99
CA LEU A 13 33.56 1.02 4.87
C LEU A 13 32.24 1.68 5.29
N VAL A 14 31.71 1.36 6.47
CA VAL A 14 30.50 1.99 7.00
C VAL A 14 30.75 3.44 7.43
N GLY A 15 31.93 3.75 7.97
CA GLY A 15 32.30 5.10 8.36
C GLY A 15 32.40 6.07 7.18
N VAL A 16 32.96 5.62 6.05
CA VAL A 16 33.10 6.44 4.82
C VAL A 16 31.73 6.71 4.18
N ALA A 17 30.81 5.75 4.22
CA ALA A 17 29.46 5.92 3.67
C ALA A 17 28.63 6.97 4.46
N LEU A 18 28.77 7.01 5.78
CA LEU A 18 28.06 7.99 6.63
C LEU A 18 28.63 9.41 6.47
N ALA A 19 29.94 9.55 6.30
CA ALA A 19 30.56 10.86 6.09
C ALA A 19 30.21 11.46 4.72
N ALA A 20 30.16 10.64 3.66
CA ALA A 20 29.75 11.08 2.32
C ALA A 20 28.27 11.50 2.29
N GLY A 21 27.40 10.80 3.03
CA GLY A 21 25.98 11.16 3.15
C GLY A 21 25.77 12.50 3.87
N TYR A 22 26.54 12.77 4.92
CA TYR A 22 26.45 14.03 5.66
C TYR A 22 26.95 15.22 4.84
N TRP A 23 28.04 15.04 4.07
CA TRP A 23 28.60 16.12 3.25
C TRP A 23 27.70 16.49 2.05
N TRP A 24 27.02 15.51 1.44
CA TRP A 24 26.06 15.75 0.36
C TRP A 24 24.78 16.45 0.84
N GLY A 25 24.33 16.15 2.07
CA GLY A 25 23.15 16.79 2.66
C GLY A 25 23.39 18.23 3.13
N SER A 26 24.64 18.59 3.41
CA SER A 26 25.00 19.90 3.96
C SER A 26 25.28 20.99 2.91
N HIS A 27 25.36 20.63 1.63
CA HIS A 27 25.77 21.53 0.54
C HIS A 27 24.63 21.92 -0.42
N LYS A 28 23.36 21.75 -0.02
CA LYS A 28 22.20 22.09 -0.87
C LYS A 28 21.23 23.04 -0.18
N ASP A 29 21.73 24.21 0.18
CA ASP A 29 20.90 25.38 0.51
C ASP A 29 21.59 26.65 0.00
N GLU A 30 21.50 26.90 -1.30
CA GLU A 30 21.69 28.23 -1.88
C GLU A 30 20.79 28.41 -3.11
N GLY A 31 19.97 29.46 -3.09
CA GLY A 31 19.46 30.09 -4.32
C GLY A 31 18.01 30.55 -4.27
N GLY A 32 17.76 31.78 -3.81
CA GLY A 32 16.53 32.47 -4.17
C GLY A 32 15.97 33.57 -3.27
N GLY A 33 16.72 34.09 -2.28
CA GLY A 33 16.29 35.26 -1.50
C GLY A 33 16.65 36.57 -2.19
N MET A 34 15.72 37.13 -2.98
CA MET A 34 15.91 38.44 -3.60
C MET A 34 15.78 39.56 -2.56
N LYS A 35 16.89 40.29 -2.37
CA LYS A 35 16.99 41.58 -1.67
C LYS A 35 16.00 42.59 -2.24
N VAL A 36 15.28 43.28 -1.36
CA VAL A 36 14.56 44.51 -1.67
C VAL A 36 15.51 45.68 -1.45
N GLU A 37 16.01 46.25 -2.53
CA GLU A 37 16.72 47.53 -2.52
C GLU A 37 15.72 48.68 -2.44
N SER A 38 15.97 49.53 -1.45
CA SER A 38 15.42 50.87 -1.29
C SER A 38 16.08 51.80 -2.30
N ALA A 39 15.27 52.43 -3.16
CA ALA A 39 15.64 53.66 -3.87
C ALA A 39 14.39 54.46 -4.26
N GLY A 40 14.41 55.75 -3.95
CA GLY A 40 13.74 56.77 -4.75
C GLY A 40 12.35 57.17 -4.28
N ALA A 41 12.30 58.13 -3.35
CA ALA A 41 11.20 59.07 -3.27
C ALA A 41 11.05 59.78 -4.63
N ILE A 42 9.91 59.59 -5.29
CA ILE A 42 9.48 60.43 -6.40
C ILE A 42 8.16 61.07 -6.00
N SER A 43 8.22 62.39 -5.96
CA SER A 43 7.22 63.34 -5.56
C SER A 43 5.84 63.07 -6.13
N MET A 44 4.83 63.37 -5.30
CA MET A 44 3.47 63.68 -5.75
C MET A 44 3.54 64.77 -6.82
N ASP A 45 3.28 64.40 -8.07
CA ASP A 45 2.82 65.34 -9.07
C ASP A 45 1.30 65.17 -9.22
N SER A 46 0.60 66.16 -8.70
CA SER A 46 -0.61 66.75 -9.24
C SER A 46 -1.48 65.85 -10.13
N ALA A 47 -2.61 65.44 -9.57
CA ALA A 47 -3.76 64.94 -10.32
C ALA A 47 -4.17 65.93 -11.42
N LYS A 48 -3.64 65.73 -12.63
CA LYS A 48 -4.21 66.33 -13.84
C LYS A 48 -5.37 65.44 -14.25
N LYS A 49 -6.58 65.88 -13.87
CA LYS A 49 -7.86 65.37 -14.36
C LYS A 49 -7.81 65.42 -15.89
N SER A 50 -7.35 64.35 -16.52
CA SER A 50 -7.46 64.19 -17.97
C SER A 50 -8.95 64.23 -18.27
N GLU A 51 -9.36 65.28 -18.95
CA GLU A 51 -10.71 65.40 -19.51
C GLU A 51 -10.91 64.20 -20.43
N ARG A 52 -11.56 63.16 -19.91
CA ARG A 52 -11.89 61.97 -20.69
C ARG A 52 -12.72 62.48 -21.86
N ARG A 53 -12.20 62.31 -23.08
CA ARG A 53 -12.87 62.77 -24.29
C ARG A 53 -14.16 61.97 -24.43
N ILE A 54 -15.28 62.69 -24.41
CA ILE A 54 -16.60 62.10 -24.61
C ILE A 54 -16.70 61.80 -26.12
N LEU A 55 -16.89 60.52 -26.47
CA LEU A 55 -17.01 60.10 -27.87
C LEU A 55 -18.42 60.34 -28.37
N TYR A 56 -19.43 59.89 -27.61
CA TYR A 56 -20.84 60.13 -27.88
C TYR A 56 -21.69 59.93 -26.62
N TYR A 57 -22.89 60.47 -26.66
CA TYR A 57 -23.91 60.29 -25.64
C TYR A 57 -24.91 59.24 -26.11
N ARG A 58 -25.30 58.30 -25.24
CA ARG A 58 -26.30 57.25 -25.54
C ARG A 58 -27.59 57.48 -24.77
N ASN A 59 -28.72 57.09 -25.38
CA ASN A 59 -30.03 57.16 -24.73
C ASN A 59 -30.07 56.23 -23.49
N PRO A 60 -30.50 56.71 -22.31
CA PRO A 60 -30.62 55.89 -21.10
C PRO A 60 -31.57 54.69 -21.26
N MET A 61 -32.48 54.72 -22.23
CA MET A 61 -33.46 53.64 -22.50
C MET A 61 -32.90 52.49 -23.36
N GLY A 62 -31.61 52.51 -23.71
CA GLY A 62 -30.94 51.43 -24.46
C GLY A 62 -31.32 51.35 -25.94
N LEU A 63 -32.03 52.36 -26.46
CA LEU A 63 -32.32 52.51 -27.89
C LEU A 63 -31.02 52.87 -28.65
N PRO A 64 -30.86 52.44 -29.93
CA PRO A 64 -29.67 52.72 -30.74
C PRO A 64 -29.50 54.20 -31.16
N ASP A 65 -30.24 55.13 -30.53
CA ASP A 65 -30.12 56.57 -30.77
C ASP A 65 -28.89 57.11 -30.00
N THR A 66 -27.88 57.55 -30.75
CA THR A 66 -26.62 58.11 -30.23
C THR A 66 -26.45 59.53 -30.75
N SER A 67 -25.97 60.43 -29.88
CA SER A 67 -25.80 61.84 -30.19
C SER A 67 -24.37 62.31 -29.86
N PRO A 68 -23.66 62.99 -30.78
CA PRO A 68 -22.31 63.53 -30.51
C PRO A 68 -22.34 64.74 -29.56
N THR A 69 -23.50 65.38 -29.38
CA THR A 69 -23.71 66.48 -28.43
C THR A 69 -24.65 66.07 -27.30
N PRO A 70 -24.55 66.68 -26.09
CA PRO A 70 -25.51 66.44 -25.02
C PRO A 70 -26.94 66.68 -25.50
N LYS A 71 -27.79 65.66 -25.39
CA LYS A 71 -29.20 65.69 -25.80
C LYS A 71 -30.06 65.13 -24.68
N LYS A 72 -31.29 65.61 -24.60
CA LYS A 72 -32.33 65.05 -23.73
C LYS A 72 -33.24 64.14 -24.53
N ASP A 73 -33.70 63.05 -23.92
CA ASP A 73 -34.71 62.19 -24.52
C ASP A 73 -36.11 62.85 -24.51
N GLN A 74 -37.08 62.19 -25.14
CA GLN A 74 -38.48 62.66 -25.17
C GLN A 74 -39.13 62.77 -23.78
N MET A 75 -38.50 62.17 -22.77
CA MET A 75 -38.94 62.13 -21.37
C MET A 75 -38.12 63.09 -20.48
N GLY A 76 -37.25 63.92 -21.08
CA GLY A 76 -36.48 64.96 -20.39
C GLY A 76 -35.22 64.49 -19.67
N MET A 77 -34.80 63.24 -19.83
CA MET A 77 -33.59 62.68 -19.20
C MET A 77 -32.34 62.93 -20.06
N ASP A 78 -31.23 63.27 -19.41
CA ASP A 78 -29.95 63.51 -20.07
C ASP A 78 -29.34 62.21 -20.60
N TYR A 79 -28.81 62.24 -21.81
CA TYR A 79 -28.09 61.10 -22.37
C TYR A 79 -26.79 60.84 -21.59
N ILE A 80 -26.43 59.56 -21.47
CA ILE A 80 -25.27 59.12 -20.69
C ILE A 80 -24.01 59.25 -21.55
N ALA A 81 -23.01 59.98 -21.06
CA ALA A 81 -21.71 60.12 -21.73
C ALA A 81 -20.94 58.79 -21.68
N VAL A 82 -20.57 58.25 -22.84
CA VAL A 82 -19.68 57.09 -22.95
C VAL A 82 -18.25 57.60 -23.23
N TYR A 83 -17.33 57.18 -22.38
CA TYR A 83 -15.93 57.60 -22.43
C TYR A 83 -15.07 56.57 -23.18
N GLU A 84 -14.00 57.04 -23.79
CA GLU A 84 -12.96 56.20 -24.41
C GLU A 84 -12.42 55.18 -23.38
N GLY A 85 -12.62 53.88 -23.64
CA GLY A 85 -12.21 52.76 -22.76
C GLY A 85 -13.35 52.02 -22.04
N GLU A 86 -14.60 52.50 -22.10
CA GLU A 86 -15.80 51.78 -21.59
C GLU A 86 -16.55 50.97 -22.66
N GLU A 87 -15.96 50.79 -23.84
CA GLU A 87 -16.52 49.91 -24.86
C GLU A 87 -16.45 48.44 -24.41
N PRO A 88 -17.50 47.62 -24.66
CA PRO A 88 -17.30 46.19 -24.77
C PRO A 88 -16.39 45.98 -25.99
N ALA A 89 -15.09 45.83 -25.73
CA ALA A 89 -14.08 45.64 -26.78
C ALA A 89 -14.59 44.61 -27.80
N ALA A 90 -14.80 45.05 -29.04
CA ALA A 90 -15.38 44.26 -30.12
C ALA A 90 -14.52 43.05 -30.54
N ASP A 91 -13.30 42.93 -29.99
CA ASP A 91 -12.34 41.87 -30.27
C ASP A 91 -12.23 40.79 -29.17
N VAL A 92 -13.22 40.67 -28.28
CA VAL A 92 -13.23 39.60 -27.27
C VAL A 92 -13.94 38.37 -27.85
N PRO A 93 -13.27 37.22 -28.01
CA PRO A 93 -13.93 36.01 -28.47
C PRO A 93 -15.08 35.65 -27.54
N ALA A 94 -16.21 35.17 -28.10
CA ALA A 94 -17.49 34.94 -27.42
C ALA A 94 -17.46 34.00 -26.18
N ASN A 95 -16.30 33.44 -25.85
CA ASN A 95 -16.07 32.57 -24.70
C ASN A 95 -15.15 33.20 -23.63
N THR A 96 -14.98 34.52 -23.62
CA THR A 96 -14.17 35.24 -22.61
C THR A 96 -15.03 36.28 -21.90
N VAL A 97 -15.10 36.19 -20.56
CA VAL A 97 -15.78 37.16 -19.71
C VAL A 97 -14.73 38.12 -19.13
N LYS A 98 -14.89 39.42 -19.41
CA LYS A 98 -14.07 40.47 -18.81
C LYS A 98 -14.68 40.95 -17.50
N ILE A 99 -13.85 41.03 -16.45
CA ILE A 99 -14.26 41.51 -15.13
C ILE A 99 -13.30 42.63 -14.74
N GLY A 100 -13.84 43.74 -14.24
CA GLY A 100 -13.05 44.88 -13.78
C GLY A 100 -12.16 44.53 -12.57
N ILE A 101 -10.95 45.08 -12.54
CA ILE A 101 -9.94 44.80 -11.50
C ILE A 101 -10.44 45.10 -10.08
N ASP A 102 -11.22 46.17 -9.90
CA ASP A 102 -11.81 46.54 -8.61
C ASP A 102 -12.77 45.47 -8.09
N LYS A 103 -13.48 44.80 -9.00
CA LYS A 103 -14.41 43.72 -8.65
C LYS A 103 -13.64 42.46 -8.28
N VAL A 104 -12.56 42.13 -9.01
CA VAL A 104 -11.68 40.99 -8.68
C VAL A 104 -11.02 41.17 -7.31
N GLN A 105 -10.56 42.38 -6.99
CA GLN A 105 -9.93 42.70 -5.71
C GLN A 105 -10.92 42.69 -4.55
N LYS A 106 -12.10 43.31 -4.70
CA LYS A 106 -13.16 43.29 -3.67
C LYS A 106 -13.68 41.89 -3.36
N LEU A 107 -13.70 40.99 -4.36
CA LEU A 107 -14.14 39.61 -4.20
C LEU A 107 -13.03 38.66 -3.70
N GLY A 108 -11.78 39.11 -3.64
CA GLY A 108 -10.66 38.32 -3.12
C GLY A 108 -10.37 37.06 -3.95
N VAL A 109 -10.46 37.17 -5.28
CA VAL A 109 -10.25 36.02 -6.18
C VAL A 109 -8.83 35.45 -6.03
N LYS A 110 -8.73 34.14 -5.77
CA LYS A 110 -7.47 33.39 -5.73
C LYS A 110 -7.39 32.46 -6.93
N THR A 111 -6.23 32.39 -7.56
CA THR A 111 -5.96 31.49 -8.70
C THR A 111 -4.71 30.67 -8.42
N GLU A 112 -4.65 29.47 -9.01
CA GLU A 112 -3.49 28.58 -8.98
C GLU A 112 -3.32 28.01 -10.39
N ALA A 113 -2.07 27.87 -10.85
CA ALA A 113 -1.80 27.32 -12.16
C ALA A 113 -2.13 25.81 -12.19
N ALA A 114 -2.83 25.36 -13.23
CA ALA A 114 -3.13 23.95 -13.38
C ALA A 114 -1.82 23.15 -13.59
N GLY A 115 -1.61 22.14 -12.74
CA GLY A 115 -0.45 21.28 -12.79
C GLY A 115 -0.83 19.82 -12.56
N LEU A 116 -0.08 18.91 -13.17
CA LEU A 116 -0.21 17.49 -12.89
C LEU A 116 0.35 17.21 -11.49
N ARG A 117 -0.43 16.53 -10.66
CA ARG A 117 -0.01 16.11 -9.32
C ARG A 117 -0.51 14.70 -9.03
N GLN A 118 0.28 13.94 -8.27
CA GLN A 118 -0.13 12.64 -7.78
C GLN A 118 -1.05 12.83 -6.56
N LEU A 119 -2.32 12.41 -6.69
CA LEU A 119 -3.28 12.49 -5.61
C LEU A 119 -3.23 11.19 -4.80
N THR A 120 -2.76 11.25 -3.56
CA THR A 120 -2.84 10.11 -2.64
C THR A 120 -4.03 10.30 -1.71
N ARG A 121 -4.88 9.28 -1.60
CA ARG A 121 -5.98 9.25 -0.64
C ARG A 121 -5.73 8.17 0.39
N THR A 122 -5.63 8.55 1.65
CA THR A 122 -5.52 7.60 2.75
C THR A 122 -6.87 6.90 2.96
N VAL A 123 -6.89 5.58 2.81
CA VAL A 123 -8.05 4.75 3.12
C VAL A 123 -7.80 4.06 4.45
N ARG A 124 -8.75 4.15 5.38
CA ARG A 124 -8.74 3.38 6.62
C ARG A 124 -9.73 2.22 6.46
N ALA A 125 -9.22 1.00 6.57
CA ALA A 125 -10.02 -0.22 6.53
C ALA A 125 -9.81 -1.01 7.82
N VAL A 126 -10.83 -1.75 8.23
CA VAL A 126 -10.72 -2.77 9.27
C VAL A 126 -10.33 -4.10 8.64
N GLY A 127 -9.59 -4.92 9.39
CA GLY A 127 -9.21 -6.26 8.99
C GLY A 127 -9.40 -7.23 10.13
N THR A 128 -9.45 -8.52 9.81
CA THR A 128 -9.48 -9.61 10.79
C THR A 128 -8.20 -10.41 10.71
N VAL A 129 -7.76 -10.95 11.84
CA VAL A 129 -6.66 -11.90 11.88
C VAL A 129 -7.25 -13.28 11.64
N GLN A 130 -6.77 -13.96 10.61
CA GLN A 130 -7.15 -15.33 10.29
C GLN A 130 -5.97 -16.26 10.53
N LEU A 131 -6.28 -17.52 10.80
CA LEU A 131 -5.28 -18.59 10.87
C LEU A 131 -4.65 -18.74 9.50
N ASP A 132 -3.34 -18.99 9.46
CA ASP A 132 -2.70 -19.44 8.23
C ASP A 132 -3.15 -20.87 7.96
N GLU A 133 -4.04 -21.07 6.99
CA GLU A 133 -4.58 -22.38 6.61
C GLU A 133 -3.46 -23.37 6.22
N ARG A 134 -2.28 -22.88 5.82
CA ARG A 134 -1.12 -23.71 5.50
C ARG A 134 -0.45 -24.32 6.73
N GLN A 135 -0.74 -23.79 7.91
CA GLN A 135 -0.21 -24.24 9.20
C GLN A 135 -1.27 -24.97 10.04
N VAL A 136 -2.42 -25.28 9.44
CA VAL A 136 -3.47 -26.08 10.08
C VAL A 136 -3.26 -27.54 9.70
N TYR A 137 -3.08 -28.39 10.70
CA TYR A 137 -2.87 -29.83 10.52
C TYR A 137 -3.98 -30.61 11.24
N THR A 138 -4.51 -31.62 10.56
CA THR A 138 -5.45 -32.58 11.14
C THR A 138 -4.70 -33.88 11.41
N VAL A 139 -4.58 -34.25 12.69
CA VAL A 139 -4.00 -35.53 13.10
C VAL A 139 -5.13 -36.55 13.21
N ALA A 140 -5.09 -37.56 12.34
CA ALA A 140 -6.06 -38.66 12.34
C ALA A 140 -5.32 -40.00 12.27
N PRO A 141 -5.68 -41.00 13.10
CA PRO A 141 -5.10 -42.33 13.01
C PRO A 141 -5.50 -42.99 11.68
N LYS A 142 -4.59 -43.80 11.10
CA LYS A 142 -4.83 -44.58 9.88
C LYS A 142 -5.42 -45.96 10.13
N PHE A 143 -5.82 -46.22 11.37
CA PHE A 143 -6.33 -47.50 11.85
C PHE A 143 -7.50 -47.25 12.80
N GLU A 144 -8.36 -48.25 12.95
CA GLU A 144 -9.48 -48.24 13.89
C GLU A 144 -9.01 -48.58 15.30
N GLY A 145 -9.60 -47.95 16.31
CA GLY A 145 -9.23 -48.18 17.71
C GLY A 145 -10.03 -47.36 18.71
N TRP A 146 -9.70 -47.53 19.98
CA TRP A 146 -10.28 -46.79 21.10
C TRP A 146 -9.25 -45.90 21.77
N ILE A 147 -9.65 -44.68 22.11
CA ILE A 147 -8.82 -43.76 22.87
C ILE A 147 -8.78 -44.24 24.33
N GLU A 148 -7.59 -44.54 24.83
CA GLU A 148 -7.38 -44.95 26.23
C GLU A 148 -7.15 -43.74 27.14
N ARG A 149 -6.37 -42.76 26.65
CA ARG A 149 -6.07 -41.52 27.38
C ARG A 149 -6.03 -40.35 26.41
N LEU A 150 -6.63 -39.24 26.82
CA LEU A 150 -6.59 -37.99 26.08
C LEU A 150 -5.79 -36.96 26.88
N HIS A 151 -4.61 -36.58 26.36
CA HIS A 151 -3.72 -35.60 27.00
C HIS A 151 -4.16 -34.16 26.69
N VAL A 152 -4.74 -33.96 25.52
CA VAL A 152 -5.26 -32.67 25.05
C VAL A 152 -6.78 -32.77 24.93
N ASN A 153 -7.49 -32.29 25.95
CA ASN A 153 -8.94 -32.51 26.07
C ASN A 153 -9.80 -31.29 25.71
N THR A 154 -9.17 -30.14 25.41
CA THR A 154 -9.86 -28.87 25.22
C THR A 154 -9.33 -28.10 24.01
N THR A 155 -10.23 -27.58 23.20
CA THR A 155 -9.90 -26.71 22.05
C THR A 155 -9.21 -25.43 22.51
N GLY A 156 -8.11 -25.07 21.85
CA GLY A 156 -7.32 -23.88 22.20
C GLY A 156 -6.22 -24.15 23.24
N GLN A 157 -6.11 -25.37 23.75
CA GLN A 157 -4.96 -25.78 24.54
C GLN A 157 -3.68 -25.68 23.70
N TYR A 158 -2.65 -25.05 24.27
CA TYR A 158 -1.37 -24.90 23.60
C TYR A 158 -0.59 -26.21 23.61
N VAL A 159 -0.07 -26.61 22.45
CA VAL A 159 0.73 -27.82 22.24
C VAL A 159 1.94 -27.51 21.38
N LYS A 160 3.00 -28.28 21.54
CA LYS A 160 4.23 -28.21 20.72
C LYS A 160 4.34 -29.46 19.85
N GLN A 161 5.16 -29.37 18.82
CA GLN A 161 5.49 -30.53 18.00
C GLN A 161 6.14 -31.61 18.87
N GLY A 162 5.59 -32.83 18.80
CA GLY A 162 6.04 -33.98 19.58
C GLY A 162 5.32 -34.19 20.90
N ASP A 163 4.44 -33.28 21.32
CA ASP A 163 3.61 -33.50 22.50
C ASP A 163 2.60 -34.63 22.23
N ALA A 164 2.47 -35.56 23.19
CA ALA A 164 1.46 -36.61 23.11
C ALA A 164 0.06 -36.01 23.15
N LEU A 165 -0.76 -36.30 22.14
CA LEU A 165 -2.12 -35.80 22.04
C LEU A 165 -3.11 -36.77 22.68
N MET A 166 -2.97 -38.07 22.34
CA MET A 166 -3.80 -39.16 22.83
C MET A 166 -3.05 -40.49 22.79
N GLU A 167 -3.49 -41.43 23.62
CA GLU A 167 -3.10 -42.84 23.59
C GLU A 167 -4.26 -43.64 22.98
N VAL A 168 -3.97 -44.50 21.99
CA VAL A 168 -4.99 -45.27 21.26
C VAL A 168 -4.63 -46.75 21.27
N TYR A 169 -5.62 -47.58 21.60
CA TYR A 169 -5.55 -49.03 21.48
C TYR A 169 -6.27 -49.50 20.22
N SER A 170 -5.63 -50.38 19.44
CA SER A 170 -6.22 -50.96 18.22
C SER A 170 -6.03 -52.48 18.20
N PRO A 171 -7.13 -53.27 18.12
CA PRO A 171 -7.05 -54.73 17.95
C PRO A 171 -6.30 -55.13 16.68
N ASP A 172 -6.48 -54.36 15.61
CA ASP A 172 -5.90 -54.66 14.31
C ASP A 172 -4.38 -54.45 14.33
N LEU A 173 -3.91 -53.40 15.03
CA LEU A 173 -2.47 -53.19 15.26
C LEU A 173 -1.86 -54.31 16.11
N VAL A 174 -2.52 -54.70 17.19
CA VAL A 174 -2.05 -55.79 18.06
C VAL A 174 -1.97 -57.10 17.28
N THR A 175 -2.98 -57.37 16.43
CA THR A 175 -3.00 -58.56 15.57
C THR A 175 -1.84 -58.52 14.57
N ALA A 176 -1.60 -57.37 13.92
CA ALA A 176 -0.49 -57.21 12.98
C ALA A 176 0.89 -57.36 13.65
N GLN A 177 1.08 -56.81 14.86
CA GLN A 177 2.30 -57.03 15.65
C GLN A 177 2.50 -58.51 15.97
N GLN A 178 1.45 -59.21 16.39
CA GLN A 178 1.54 -60.63 16.71
C GLN A 178 1.89 -61.45 15.47
N GLU A 179 1.31 -61.14 14.31
CA GLU A 179 1.66 -61.75 13.02
C GLU A 179 3.15 -61.52 12.68
N TYR A 180 3.65 -60.30 12.84
CA TYR A 180 5.07 -59.98 12.63
C TYR A 180 5.98 -60.78 13.57
N ILE A 181 5.66 -60.84 14.86
CA ILE A 181 6.43 -61.60 15.86
C ILE A 181 6.46 -63.09 15.50
N ILE A 182 5.33 -63.67 15.08
CA ILE A 182 5.25 -65.07 14.65
C ILE A 182 6.09 -65.30 13.39
N ALA A 183 5.98 -64.43 12.39
CA ALA A 183 6.75 -64.54 11.15
C ALA A 183 8.26 -64.42 11.42
N TRP A 184 8.66 -63.50 12.31
CA TRP A 184 10.05 -63.29 12.69
C TRP A 184 10.63 -64.51 13.43
N LYS A 185 9.89 -65.08 14.39
CA LYS A 185 10.25 -66.35 15.03
C LYS A 185 10.29 -67.50 14.03
N GLY A 186 9.44 -67.47 13.01
CA GLY A 186 9.45 -68.41 11.89
C GLY A 186 10.75 -68.34 11.09
N VAL A 187 11.27 -67.13 10.80
CA VAL A 187 12.58 -66.95 10.15
C VAL A 187 13.71 -67.52 11.01
N GLU A 188 13.66 -67.29 12.33
CA GLU A 188 14.65 -67.80 13.28
C GLU A 188 14.66 -69.34 13.34
N SER A 189 13.49 -69.97 13.31
CA SER A 189 13.37 -71.44 13.39
C SER A 189 13.81 -72.16 12.12
N VAL A 190 13.80 -71.49 10.96
CA VAL A 190 14.25 -72.04 9.67
C VAL A 190 15.66 -71.62 9.28
N LYS A 191 16.47 -71.11 10.23
CA LYS A 191 17.87 -70.71 9.99
C LYS A 191 18.74 -71.80 9.37
N ASP A 192 18.45 -73.07 9.67
CA ASP A 192 19.14 -74.23 9.12
C ASP A 192 18.35 -74.92 7.99
N GLY A 193 17.21 -74.33 7.57
CA GLY A 193 16.34 -74.84 6.51
C GLY A 193 16.82 -74.49 5.10
N SER A 194 16.06 -74.91 4.07
CA SER A 194 16.42 -74.63 2.68
C SER A 194 16.33 -73.12 2.36
N PRO A 195 17.14 -72.62 1.40
CA PRO A 195 17.12 -71.21 1.01
C PRO A 195 15.74 -70.72 0.56
N GLU A 196 14.93 -71.57 -0.08
CA GLU A 196 13.57 -71.20 -0.49
C GLU A 196 12.67 -70.95 0.72
N ILE A 197 12.73 -71.81 1.74
CA ILE A 197 11.92 -71.68 2.97
C ILE A 197 12.30 -70.39 3.71
N GLN A 198 13.61 -70.08 3.79
CA GLN A 198 14.08 -68.84 4.38
C GLN A 198 13.59 -67.61 3.62
N ALA A 199 13.62 -67.65 2.29
CA ALA A 199 13.13 -66.56 1.46
C ALA A 199 11.62 -66.33 1.65
N SER A 200 10.82 -67.40 1.66
CA SER A 200 9.39 -67.32 1.93
C SER A 200 9.09 -66.74 3.31
N MET A 201 9.80 -67.17 4.37
CA MET A 201 9.60 -66.63 5.71
C MET A 201 9.99 -65.14 5.80
N ARG A 202 11.06 -64.71 5.13
CA ARG A 202 11.43 -63.29 5.06
C ARG A 202 10.38 -62.46 4.33
N GLN A 203 9.74 -63.00 3.29
CA GLN A 203 8.63 -62.33 2.61
C GLN A 203 7.41 -62.14 3.53
N LEU A 204 7.10 -63.12 4.38
CA LEU A 204 6.03 -63.00 5.37
C LEU A 204 6.33 -61.88 6.38
N VAL A 205 7.57 -61.81 6.88
CA VAL A 205 8.01 -60.72 7.77
C VAL A 205 7.90 -59.36 7.08
N ALA A 206 8.39 -59.26 5.85
CA ALA A 206 8.32 -58.01 5.07
C ALA A 206 6.87 -57.58 4.80
N GLY A 207 5.97 -58.53 4.53
CA GLY A 207 4.54 -58.25 4.33
C GLY A 207 3.85 -57.75 5.59
N ALA A 208 4.17 -58.32 6.76
CA ALA A 208 3.66 -57.87 8.04
C ALA A 208 4.16 -56.46 8.38
N LEU A 209 5.45 -56.19 8.18
CA LEU A 209 6.04 -54.86 8.38
C LEU A 209 5.46 -53.82 7.43
N GLN A 210 5.26 -54.18 6.15
CA GLN A 210 4.63 -53.30 5.17
C GLN A 210 3.21 -52.91 5.59
N ARG A 211 2.45 -53.84 6.17
CA ARG A 211 1.10 -53.53 6.67
C ARG A 211 1.14 -52.48 7.79
N MET A 212 2.05 -52.63 8.75
CA MET A 212 2.21 -51.64 9.83
C MET A 212 2.74 -50.30 9.32
N SER A 213 3.66 -50.33 8.34
CA SER A 213 4.16 -49.13 7.68
C SER A 213 3.07 -48.38 6.90
N ASN A 214 2.13 -49.08 6.27
CA ASN A 214 0.98 -48.44 5.61
C ASN A 214 0.08 -47.66 6.59
N TRP A 215 0.12 -48.04 7.87
CA TRP A 215 -0.57 -47.33 8.96
C TRP A 215 0.29 -46.21 9.59
N ASP A 216 1.46 -45.89 9.01
CA ASP A 216 2.43 -44.91 9.50
C ASP A 216 2.87 -45.14 10.96
N ILE A 217 2.92 -46.40 11.41
CA ILE A 217 3.50 -46.72 12.71
C ILE A 217 5.00 -46.40 12.66
N SER A 218 5.47 -45.66 13.66
CA SER A 218 6.86 -45.19 13.68
C SER A 218 7.84 -46.35 13.87
N GLU A 219 9.05 -46.24 13.32
CA GLU A 219 10.10 -47.25 13.54
C GLU A 219 10.50 -47.41 15.02
N GLN A 220 10.14 -46.44 15.87
CA GLN A 220 10.38 -46.50 17.31
C GLN A 220 9.36 -47.41 18.02
N GLU A 221 8.21 -47.66 17.39
CA GLU A 221 7.11 -48.47 17.90
C GLU A 221 7.02 -49.86 17.22
N LEU A 222 7.92 -50.12 16.26
CA LEU A 222 8.11 -51.40 15.56
C LEU A 222 9.21 -52.25 16.23
#